data_AF-A0A9N9ISA8-F1
#
_entry.id   AF-A0A9N9ISA8-F1
#
_cell.length_a   1.000
_cell.length_b   1.000
_cell.length_c   1.000
_cell.angle_alpha   90.00
_cell.angle_beta   90.00
_cell.angle_gamma   90.00
#
_symmetry.space_group_name_H-M   'P 1'
#
loop_
_entity.id
_entity.type
_entity.pdbx_description
1 polymer ?
#
loop_
_entity_poly.entity_id
_entity_poly.type
_entity_poly.pdbx_seq_one_letter_code
_entity_poly.pdbx_strand_id
1 'polypeptide(L)'
;MTFSGPAVIGLDQIVITSQLLEDVYFIPIFLTHDTISIVVSDIGDIDTYDGFVSSLITKKEKNCDRYLVQQKIINNKFILDFYKEMNLEFYYEDENALAVWKNAKVLSKYNGTDLFGYLYFS
;
A
#
# COMPACT_ATOMS: atom_id res chain seq x y z
N MET A 1 -1.49 -1.33 -38.61
CA MET A 1 -0.54 -1.61 -37.51
C MET A 1 -0.89 -0.68 -36.37
N THR A 2 -1.47 -1.21 -35.30
CA THR A 2 -1.64 -0.46 -34.04
C THR A 2 -0.38 -0.67 -33.22
N PHE A 3 0.47 0.34 -33.13
CA PHE A 3 1.62 0.32 -32.22
C PHE A 3 1.12 0.50 -30.79
N SER A 4 1.70 -0.25 -29.83
CA SER A 4 1.37 -0.03 -28.42
C SER A 4 1.87 1.37 -28.03
N GLY A 5 1.05 2.13 -27.30
CA GLY A 5 1.44 3.46 -26.80
C GLY A 5 2.85 3.47 -26.17
N PRO A 6 3.21 2.50 -25.30
CA PRO A 6 4.56 2.38 -24.75
C PRO A 6 5.68 2.26 -25.78
N ALA A 7 5.48 1.48 -26.85
CA ALA A 7 6.48 1.31 -27.90
C ALA A 7 6.64 2.58 -28.76
N VAL A 8 5.56 3.37 -28.93
CA VAL A 8 5.62 4.65 -29.66
C VAL A 8 6.48 5.67 -28.91
N ILE A 9 6.43 5.67 -27.58
CA ILE A 9 7.25 6.55 -26.73
C ILE A 9 8.59 5.93 -26.33
N GLY A 10 8.93 4.75 -26.88
CA GLY A 10 10.22 4.12 -26.67
C GLY A 10 10.46 3.58 -25.26
N LEU A 11 9.40 3.23 -24.50
CA LEU A 11 9.55 2.59 -23.18
C LEU A 11 10.17 1.19 -23.24
N ASP A 12 10.34 0.63 -24.44
CA ASP A 12 11.12 -0.57 -24.71
C ASP A 12 12.62 -0.29 -24.85
N GLN A 13 13.02 0.98 -24.96
CA GLN A 13 14.42 1.40 -25.05
C GLN A 13 15.01 1.67 -23.67
N ILE A 14 16.06 0.92 -23.33
CA ILE A 14 16.70 1.00 -22.02
C ILE A 14 17.17 2.42 -21.66
N VAL A 15 17.62 3.20 -22.64
CA VAL A 15 18.06 4.59 -22.47
C VAL A 15 16.91 5.48 -21.99
N ILE A 16 15.73 5.36 -22.60
CA ILE A 16 14.56 6.16 -22.26
C ILE A 16 14.04 5.76 -20.88
N THR A 17 13.97 4.46 -20.59
CA THR A 17 13.57 3.99 -19.25
C THR A 17 14.55 4.41 -18.16
N SER A 18 15.86 4.40 -18.42
CA SER A 18 16.86 4.85 -17.45
C SER A 18 16.76 6.35 -17.17
N GLN A 19 16.54 7.19 -18.19
CA GLN A 19 16.33 8.62 -18.00
C GLN A 19 15.04 8.92 -17.22
N LEU A 20 13.96 8.18 -17.47
CA LEU A 20 12.70 8.35 -16.74
C LEU A 20 12.79 7.92 -15.27
N LEU A 21 13.76 7.07 -14.93
CA LEU A 21 13.98 6.56 -13.57
C LEU A 21 15.10 7.28 -12.82
N GLU A 22 15.83 8.20 -13.46
CA GLU A 22 17.05 8.82 -12.91
C GLU A 22 16.81 9.52 -11.56
N ASP A 23 15.63 10.15 -11.39
CA ASP A 23 15.22 10.83 -10.14
C ASP A 23 14.13 10.06 -9.36
N VAL A 24 13.87 8.80 -9.71
CA VAL A 24 12.87 7.97 -9.03
C VAL A 24 13.53 7.24 -7.86
N TYR A 25 13.37 7.79 -6.66
CA TYR A 25 13.94 7.23 -5.43
C TYR A 25 13.30 5.91 -4.99
N PHE A 26 12.05 5.66 -5.38
CA PHE A 26 11.34 4.44 -5.03
C PHE A 26 10.29 4.08 -6.09
N ILE A 27 10.25 2.81 -6.48
CA ILE A 27 9.23 2.26 -7.38
C ILE A 27 8.24 1.47 -6.53
N PRO A 28 6.93 1.80 -6.55
CA PRO A 28 5.92 1.09 -5.78
C PRO A 28 5.92 -0.41 -6.07
N ILE A 29 5.81 -1.20 -5.01
CA ILE A 29 5.79 -2.67 -5.08
C ILE A 29 4.36 -3.14 -4.90
N PHE A 30 3.90 -3.98 -5.82
CA PHE A 30 2.54 -4.52 -5.80
C PHE A 30 2.57 -5.93 -5.23
N LEU A 31 1.95 -6.09 -4.06
CA LEU A 31 1.72 -7.38 -3.43
C LEU A 31 0.27 -7.80 -3.68
N THR A 32 0.05 -9.09 -3.88
CA THR A 32 -1.29 -9.66 -3.98
C THR A 32 -1.46 -10.72 -2.91
N HIS A 33 -2.45 -10.54 -2.05
CA HIS A 33 -2.85 -11.51 -1.05
C HIS A 33 -4.32 -11.89 -1.30
N ASP A 34 -4.53 -13.13 -1.73
CA ASP A 34 -5.80 -13.61 -2.31
C ASP A 34 -6.36 -12.67 -3.40
N THR A 35 -7.38 -11.89 -3.05
CA THR A 35 -8.08 -10.94 -3.95
C THR A 35 -7.76 -9.48 -3.62
N ILE A 36 -6.86 -9.23 -2.66
CA ILE A 36 -6.48 -7.89 -2.22
C ILE A 36 -5.17 -7.51 -2.88
N SER A 37 -5.17 -6.37 -3.56
CA SER A 37 -3.95 -5.73 -4.05
C SER A 37 -3.48 -4.70 -3.01
N ILE A 38 -2.23 -4.87 -2.58
CA ILE A 38 -1.53 -3.98 -1.65
C ILE A 38 -0.44 -3.28 -2.43
N VAL A 39 -0.37 -1.96 -2.32
CA VAL A 39 0.65 -1.13 -2.94
C VAL A 39 1.57 -0.63 -1.84
N VAL A 40 2.81 -1.10 -1.82
CA VAL A 40 3.86 -0.60 -0.93
C VAL A 40 4.50 0.60 -1.59
N SER A 41 4.46 1.75 -0.94
CA SER A 41 5.01 3.02 -1.42
C SER A 41 6.25 3.47 -0.67
N ASP A 42 6.53 2.87 0.49
CA ASP A 42 7.76 3.05 1.26
C ASP A 42 8.02 1.80 2.10
N ILE A 43 9.27 1.34 2.15
CA ILE A 43 9.65 0.16 2.95
C ILE A 43 10.11 0.53 4.38
N GLY A 44 10.36 1.81 4.65
CA GLY A 44 10.87 2.26 5.94
C GLY A 44 12.27 1.72 6.26
N ASP A 45 12.62 1.80 7.54
CA ASP A 45 13.83 1.18 8.10
C ASP A 45 13.73 -0.35 8.11
N ILE A 46 14.78 -1.05 7.68
CA ILE A 46 14.70 -2.50 7.45
C ILE A 46 14.60 -3.34 8.73
N ASP A 47 15.13 -2.83 9.85
CA ASP A 47 15.18 -3.56 11.12
C ASP A 47 13.92 -3.31 11.95
N THR A 48 13.39 -2.08 11.89
CA THR A 48 12.26 -1.63 12.72
C THR A 48 10.95 -1.47 11.96
N TYR A 49 11.01 -1.41 10.62
CA TYR A 49 9.93 -1.01 9.72
C TYR A 49 9.40 0.40 9.95
N ASP A 50 10.10 1.23 10.74
CA ASP A 50 9.69 2.61 10.97
C ASP A 50 9.72 3.41 9.66
N GLY A 51 8.63 4.09 9.35
CA GLY A 51 8.44 4.77 8.06
C GLY A 51 7.85 3.89 6.96
N PHE A 52 7.54 2.61 7.21
CA PHE A 52 6.87 1.76 6.23
C PHE A 52 5.49 2.33 5.85
N VAL A 53 5.19 2.39 4.55
CA VAL A 53 3.90 2.83 4.02
C VAL A 53 3.41 1.88 2.95
N SER A 54 2.19 1.38 3.15
CA SER A 54 1.46 0.66 2.10
C SER A 54 0.01 1.13 2.02
N SER A 55 -0.70 0.72 0.98
CA SER A 55 -2.08 1.13 0.74
C SER A 55 -2.88 0.03 0.08
N LEU A 56 -4.17 -0.03 0.40
CA LEU A 56 -5.12 -0.93 -0.23
C LEU A 56 -6.50 -0.27 -0.36
N ILE A 57 -7.33 -0.80 -1.25
CA ILE A 57 -8.72 -0.35 -1.39
C ILE A 57 -9.63 -1.41 -0.79
N THR A 58 -10.53 -0.99 0.09
CA THR A 58 -11.50 -1.90 0.71
C THR A 58 -12.88 -1.26 0.83
N LYS A 59 -13.89 -2.07 1.17
CA LYS A 59 -15.24 -1.61 1.49
C LYS A 59 -15.51 -1.82 2.96
N LYS A 60 -16.19 -0.86 3.59
CA LYS A 60 -16.72 -1.01 4.95
C LYS A 60 -18.14 -1.59 4.86
N GLU A 61 -18.38 -2.73 5.50
CA GLU A 61 -19.59 -3.56 5.29
C GLU A 61 -20.93 -2.81 5.47
N LYS A 62 -20.98 -1.77 6.31
CA LYS A 62 -22.23 -1.05 6.59
C LYS A 62 -22.76 -0.22 5.43
N ASN A 63 -21.90 0.36 4.59
CA ASN A 63 -22.32 1.38 3.62
C ASN A 63 -21.95 1.05 2.16
N CYS A 64 -21.23 -0.04 1.89
CA CYS A 64 -20.63 -0.36 0.58
C CYS A 64 -19.68 0.71 0.00
N ASP A 65 -19.42 1.77 0.75
CA ASP A 65 -18.47 2.82 0.43
C ASP A 65 -17.07 2.23 0.31
N ARG A 66 -16.36 2.68 -0.73
CA ARG A 66 -14.96 2.31 -0.98
C ARG A 66 -14.05 3.32 -0.28
N TYR A 67 -13.05 2.78 0.39
CA TYR A 67 -12.04 3.53 1.10
C TYR A 67 -10.67 3.20 0.55
N LEU A 68 -9.84 4.24 0.39
CA LEU A 68 -8.40 4.06 0.33
C LEU A 68 -7.91 3.95 1.77
N VAL A 69 -7.32 2.81 2.12
CA VAL A 69 -6.70 2.59 3.43
C VAL A 69 -5.21 2.78 3.24
N GLN A 70 -4.65 3.80 3.89
CA GLN A 70 -3.21 3.97 4.01
C GLN A 70 -2.76 3.32 5.31
N GLN A 71 -1.76 2.46 5.22
CA GLN A 71 -1.18 1.70 6.31
C GLN A 71 0.21 2.25 6.59
N LYS A 72 0.51 2.58 7.85
CA LYS A 72 1.80 3.15 8.24
C LYS A 72 2.36 2.47 9.48
N ILE A 73 3.68 2.36 9.55
CA ILE A 73 4.39 2.00 10.77
C ILE A 73 5.20 3.22 11.20
N ILE A 74 4.86 3.80 12.35
CA ILE A 74 5.53 5.00 12.87
C ILE A 74 5.73 4.83 14.37
N ASN A 75 6.95 5.02 14.85
CA ASN A 75 7.33 4.89 16.26
C ASN A 75 6.81 3.58 16.89
N ASN A 76 7.02 2.45 16.21
CA ASN A 76 6.54 1.11 16.61
C ASN A 76 5.01 0.96 16.70
N LYS A 77 4.25 1.83 16.05
CA LYS A 77 2.79 1.74 16.01
C LYS A 77 2.28 1.53 14.61
N PHE A 78 1.26 0.69 14.50
CA PHE A 78 0.58 0.36 13.27
C PHE A 78 -0.65 1.24 13.14
N ILE A 79 -0.70 2.01 12.06
CA ILE A 79 -1.72 3.04 11.82
C ILE A 79 -2.49 2.68 10.56
N LEU A 80 -3.81 2.86 10.61
CA LEU A 80 -4.72 2.77 9.45
C LEU A 80 -5.49 4.09 9.29
N ASP A 81 -5.23 4.76 8.18
CA ASP A 81 -5.93 5.96 7.74
C ASP A 81 -6.92 5.60 6.63
N PHE A 82 -8.22 5.81 6.86
CA PHE A 82 -9.27 5.54 5.89
C PHE A 82 -9.68 6.85 5.20
N TYR A 83 -9.38 6.95 3.91
CA TYR A 83 -9.74 8.09 3.08
C TYR A 83 -10.94 7.79 2.19
N LYS A 84 -11.86 8.76 2.11
CA LYS A 84 -12.96 8.82 1.13
C LYS A 84 -12.97 10.21 0.51
N GLU A 85 -12.93 10.28 -0.82
CA GLU A 85 -12.93 11.58 -1.54
C GLU A 85 -11.87 12.56 -1.03
N MET A 86 -10.66 12.04 -0.74
CA MET A 86 -9.51 12.77 -0.17
C MET A 86 -9.68 13.26 1.29
N ASN A 87 -10.80 12.97 1.93
CA ASN A 87 -11.02 13.27 3.35
C ASN A 87 -10.68 12.05 4.20
N LEU A 88 -9.98 12.26 5.31
CA LEU A 88 -9.75 11.25 6.34
C LEU A 88 -11.06 11.05 7.13
N GLU A 89 -11.66 9.87 7.04
CA GLU A 89 -12.92 9.55 7.74
C GLU A 89 -12.71 8.71 9.00
N PHE A 90 -11.73 7.79 8.99
CA PHE A 90 -11.43 6.95 10.14
C PHE A 90 -9.93 6.83 10.36
N TYR A 91 -9.56 6.76 11.63
CA TYR A 91 -8.21 6.59 12.11
C TYR A 91 -8.19 5.45 13.11
N TYR A 92 -7.24 4.53 12.96
CA TYR A 92 -7.00 3.45 13.92
C TYR A 92 -5.50 3.33 14.14
N GLU A 93 -5.12 3.04 15.38
CA GLU A 93 -3.73 2.88 15.80
C GLU A 93 -3.66 1.76 16.84
N ASP A 94 -2.64 0.93 16.75
CA ASP A 94 -2.36 -0.12 17.72
C ASP A 94 -0.86 -0.46 17.74
N GLU A 95 -0.42 -1.24 18.72
CA GLU A 95 0.97 -1.70 18.86
C GLU A 95 1.30 -2.87 17.92
N ASN A 96 0.29 -3.49 17.31
CA ASN A 96 0.49 -4.58 16.35
C ASN A 96 -0.50 -4.56 15.18
N ALA A 97 -0.05 -5.04 14.02
CA ALA A 97 -0.82 -5.07 12.77
C ALA A 97 -2.14 -5.84 12.90
N LEU A 98 -2.15 -6.93 13.66
CA LEU A 98 -3.34 -7.78 13.81
C LEU A 98 -4.44 -7.09 14.63
N ALA A 99 -4.06 -6.37 15.67
CA ALA A 99 -4.96 -5.66 16.56
C ALA A 99 -5.54 -4.41 15.88
N VAL A 100 -4.74 -3.62 15.14
CA VAL A 100 -5.27 -2.44 14.44
C VAL A 100 -6.34 -2.83 13.40
N TRP A 101 -6.10 -3.90 12.64
CA TRP A 101 -7.08 -4.42 11.67
C TRP A 101 -8.32 -5.03 12.35
N LYS A 102 -8.15 -5.71 13.48
CA LYS A 102 -9.26 -6.20 14.29
C LYS A 102 -10.10 -5.05 14.85
N ASN A 103 -9.48 -3.96 15.29
CA ASN A 103 -10.15 -2.76 15.80
C ASN A 103 -10.92 -2.03 14.70
N ALA A 104 -10.37 -1.98 13.48
CA ALA A 104 -11.04 -1.40 12.32
C ALA A 104 -12.32 -2.18 11.94
N LYS A 105 -12.40 -3.47 12.28
CA LYS A 105 -13.52 -4.38 11.96
C LYS A 105 -13.84 -4.41 10.46
N VAL A 106 -12.80 -4.33 9.64
CA VAL A 106 -12.84 -4.41 8.18
C VAL A 106 -11.84 -5.49 7.76
N LEU A 107 -12.14 -6.24 6.70
CA LEU A 107 -11.27 -7.33 6.23
C LEU A 107 -10.95 -8.36 7.34
N SER A 108 -11.88 -8.58 8.27
CA SER A 108 -11.69 -9.41 9.47
C SER A 108 -11.33 -10.87 9.22
N LYS A 109 -11.53 -11.37 7.99
CA LYS A 109 -11.13 -12.71 7.57
C LYS A 109 -9.63 -12.84 7.24
N TYR A 110 -8.91 -11.73 7.10
CA TYR A 110 -7.48 -11.70 6.75
C TYR A 110 -6.61 -11.44 7.98
N ASN A 111 -5.36 -11.90 7.91
CA ASN A 111 -4.36 -11.57 8.91
C ASN A 111 -3.85 -10.13 8.69
N GLY A 112 -3.88 -9.30 9.74
CA GLY A 112 -3.44 -7.91 9.64
C GLY A 112 -1.97 -7.75 9.23
N THR A 113 -1.11 -8.69 9.60
CA THR A 113 0.31 -8.69 9.19
C THR A 113 0.44 -8.88 7.67
N ASP A 114 -0.33 -9.81 7.09
CA ASP A 114 -0.35 -10.04 5.65
C ASP A 114 -0.93 -8.84 4.89
N LEU A 115 -1.93 -8.16 5.46
CA LEU A 115 -2.52 -6.95 4.88
C LEU A 115 -1.55 -5.77 4.83
N PHE A 116 -0.69 -5.60 5.84
CA PHE A 116 0.34 -4.56 5.80
C PHE A 116 1.42 -4.87 4.75
N GLY A 117 1.86 -6.13 4.69
CA GLY A 117 2.86 -6.60 3.72
C GLY A 117 4.32 -6.28 4.06
N TYR A 118 4.61 -5.78 5.27
CA TYR A 118 5.97 -5.36 5.67
C TYR A 118 6.97 -6.52 5.79
N LEU A 119 6.51 -7.72 6.15
CA LEU A 119 7.35 -8.92 6.24
C LEU A 119 7.80 -9.48 4.88
N TYR A 120 7.37 -8.91 3.75
CA TYR A 120 7.88 -9.33 2.43
C TYR A 120 9.29 -8.80 2.14
N PHE A 121 9.80 -7.90 2.99
CA PHE A 121 11.09 -7.22 2.79
C PHE A 121 12.15 -7.59 3.84
N SER A 122 11.84 -8.58 4.69
CA SER A 122 12.66 -9.06 5.81
C SER A 122 13.44 -10.33 5.48
#